data_AF-A0A3A8WU95-F1
#
_entry.id   AF-A0A3A8WU95-F1
#
_cell.length_a   1.000
_cell.length_b   1.000
_cell.length_c   1.000
_cell.angle_alpha   90.00
_cell.angle_beta   90.00
_cell.angle_gamma   90.00
#
_symmetry.space_group_name_H-M   'P 1'
#
loop_
_entity.id
_entity.type
_entity.pdbx_description
1 polymer ?
#
loop_
_entity_poly.entity_id
_entity_poly.type
_entity_poly.pdbx_seq_one_letter_code
_entity_poly.pdbx_strand_id
1 'polypeptide(L)'
;MEQLLHYFQGTTTCAFEERIQEGAELIRDAEMVVFVGLGSSGVLARYGARYPSNFGKFSVGLEDVFYPLIEMTYPKIAVIVLSVSGETTGVIEALARRI
;
A
#
# COMPACT_ATOMS: atom_id res chain seq x y z
N MET A 1 12.04 -19.57 -11.30
CA MET A 1 13.42 -19.05 -11.11
C MET A 1 13.70 -17.86 -12.02
N GLU A 2 13.39 -17.96 -13.32
CA GLU A 2 13.58 -16.86 -14.29
C GLU A 2 12.79 -15.57 -13.94
N GLN A 3 11.51 -15.67 -13.61
CA GLN A 3 10.69 -14.51 -13.19
C GLN A 3 11.25 -13.79 -11.95
N LEU A 4 11.81 -14.54 -11.01
CA LEU A 4 12.41 -13.98 -9.80
C LEU A 4 13.71 -13.23 -10.11
N LEU A 5 14.51 -13.76 -11.03
CA LEU A 5 15.73 -13.10 -11.50
C LEU A 5 15.40 -11.80 -12.25
N HIS A 6 14.40 -11.83 -13.14
CA HIS A 6 13.93 -10.63 -13.84
C HIS A 6 13.43 -9.56 -12.86
N TYR A 7 12.70 -9.95 -11.82
CA TYR A 7 12.29 -9.05 -10.74
C TYR A 7 13.50 -8.42 -10.04
N PHE A 8 14.49 -9.22 -9.63
CA PHE A 8 15.68 -8.68 -8.97
C PHE A 8 16.47 -7.71 -9.85
N GLN A 9 16.61 -8.01 -11.15
CA GLN A 9 17.27 -7.11 -12.09
C GLN A 9 16.56 -5.75 -12.21
N GLY A 10 15.22 -5.74 -12.21
CA GLY A 10 14.44 -4.50 -12.26
C GLY A 10 14.49 -3.70 -10.95
N THR A 11 14.62 -4.37 -9.80
CA THR A 11 14.63 -3.74 -8.47
C THR A 11 16.00 -3.23 -8.02
N THR A 12 17.09 -3.63 -8.67
CA THR A 12 18.45 -3.15 -8.39
C THR A 12 18.84 -1.92 -9.22
N THR A 13 17.86 -1.13 -9.67
CA THR A 13 18.10 0.08 -10.46
C THR A 13 17.98 1.33 -9.60
N CYS A 14 18.76 2.37 -9.87
CA CYS A 14 18.64 3.65 -9.15
C CYS A 14 17.23 4.22 -9.26
N ALA A 15 16.60 4.10 -10.44
CA ALA A 15 15.22 4.55 -10.65
C ALA A 15 14.21 3.82 -9.76
N PHE A 16 14.42 2.54 -9.48
CA PHE A 16 13.59 1.81 -8.52
C PHE A 16 13.80 2.30 -7.09
N GLU A 17 15.07 2.47 -6.67
CA GLU A 17 15.41 3.00 -5.35
C GLU A 17 14.83 4.40 -5.11
N GLU A 18 14.89 5.28 -6.11
CA GLU A 18 14.28 6.62 -6.08
C GLU A 18 12.77 6.54 -5.83
N ARG A 19 12.06 5.62 -6.50
CA ARG A 19 10.61 5.43 -6.29
C ARG A 19 10.28 4.89 -4.91
N ILE A 20 11.11 3.98 -4.39
CA ILE A 20 10.97 3.50 -3.01
C ILE A 20 11.20 4.63 -2.02
N GLN A 21 12.19 5.49 -2.26
CA GLN A 21 12.46 6.65 -1.43
C GLN A 21 11.28 7.63 -1.46
N GLU A 22 10.77 8.01 -2.63
CA GLU A 22 9.57 8.86 -2.76
C GLU A 22 8.39 8.29 -1.95
N GLY A 23 8.12 6.99 -2.06
CA GLY A 23 7.07 6.32 -1.29
C GLY A 23 7.32 6.35 0.22
N ALA A 24 8.56 6.14 0.66
CA ALA A 24 8.94 6.21 2.07
C ALA A 24 8.74 7.60 2.66
N GLU A 25 8.98 8.66 1.89
CA GLU A 25 8.74 10.04 2.31
C GLU A 25 7.24 10.33 2.49
N LEU A 26 6.40 9.85 1.57
CA LEU A 26 4.94 9.96 1.71
C LEU A 26 4.44 9.25 2.97
N ILE A 27 4.94 8.06 3.27
CA ILE A 27 4.62 7.29 4.49
C ILE A 27 5.11 8.04 5.73
N ARG A 28 6.32 8.60 5.69
CA ARG A 28 6.91 9.34 6.81
C ARG A 28 6.12 10.59 7.15
N ASP A 29 5.59 11.28 6.15
CA ASP A 29 4.84 12.51 6.37
C ASP A 29 3.37 12.26 6.74
N ALA A 30 2.85 11.06 6.54
CA ALA A 30 1.48 10.72 6.90
C ALA A 30 1.31 10.47 8.42
N GLU A 31 0.12 10.82 8.90
CA GLU A 31 -0.33 10.55 10.27
C GLU A 31 -0.93 9.14 10.38
N MET A 32 -1.56 8.67 9.30
CA MET A 32 -2.07 7.31 9.16
C MET A 32 -1.64 6.72 7.82
N VAL A 33 -1.29 5.43 7.83
CA VAL A 33 -1.01 4.66 6.62
C VAL A 33 -2.03 3.53 6.47
N VAL A 34 -2.74 3.49 5.36
CA VAL A 34 -3.71 2.43 5.05
C VAL A 34 -3.14 1.55 3.96
N PHE A 35 -2.91 0.29 4.25
CA PHE A 35 -2.65 -0.73 3.24
C PHE A 35 -3.96 -1.39 2.87
N VAL A 36 -4.23 -1.56 1.57
CA VAL A 36 -5.46 -2.22 1.10
C VAL A 36 -5.16 -3.16 -0.06
N GLY A 37 -5.80 -4.31 -0.05
CA GLY A 37 -5.76 -5.27 -1.16
C GLY A 37 -6.88 -6.29 -1.04
N LEU A 38 -7.24 -6.91 -2.16
CA LEU A 38 -8.26 -7.97 -2.19
C LEU A 38 -7.61 -9.36 -2.32
N GLY A 39 -8.21 -10.35 -1.66
CA GLY A 39 -7.73 -11.73 -1.71
C GLY A 39 -6.32 -11.89 -1.15
N SER A 40 -5.41 -12.50 -1.91
CA SER A 40 -4.01 -12.67 -1.49
C SER A 40 -3.29 -11.33 -1.28
N SER A 41 -3.64 -10.28 -2.03
CA SER A 41 -3.13 -8.93 -1.81
C SER A 41 -3.59 -8.35 -0.48
N GLY A 42 -4.75 -8.76 0.04
CA GLY A 42 -5.22 -8.37 1.37
C GLY A 42 -4.32 -8.92 2.48
N VAL A 43 -3.87 -10.17 2.35
CA VAL A 43 -2.92 -10.78 3.29
C VAL A 43 -1.60 -9.99 3.30
N LEU A 44 -1.12 -9.58 2.12
CA LEU A 44 0.04 -8.71 1.99
C LEU A 44 -0.21 -7.32 2.58
N ALA A 45 -1.41 -6.77 2.44
CA ALA A 45 -1.77 -5.46 3.02
C ALA A 45 -1.69 -5.50 4.55
N ARG A 46 -2.26 -6.54 5.16
CA ARG A 46 -2.16 -6.78 6.62
C ARG A 46 -0.72 -6.93 7.09
N TYR A 47 0.10 -7.66 6.35
CA TYR A 47 1.52 -7.80 6.67
C TYR A 47 2.29 -6.47 6.49
N GLY A 48 2.05 -5.77 5.38
CA GLY A 48 2.68 -4.51 5.02
C GLY A 48 2.43 -3.42 6.08
N ALA A 49 1.19 -3.31 6.57
CA ALA A 49 0.84 -2.39 7.64
C ALA A 49 1.63 -2.62 8.94
N ARG A 50 2.03 -3.86 9.23
CA ARG A 50 2.82 -4.17 10.42
C ARG A 50 4.22 -3.55 10.37
N TYR A 51 4.79 -3.37 9.19
CA TYR A 51 6.15 -2.87 9.07
C TYR A 51 6.28 -1.41 9.53
N PRO A 52 5.53 -0.42 9.02
CA PRO A 52 5.55 0.93 9.57
C PRO A 52 5.01 1.02 11.00
N SER A 53 4.07 0.15 11.39
CA SER A 53 3.59 0.05 12.78
C SER A 53 4.73 -0.24 13.75
N ASN A 54 5.66 -1.14 13.38
CA ASN A 54 6.84 -1.44 14.19
C ASN A 54 7.80 -0.24 14.34
N PHE A 55 7.74 0.74 13.44
CA PHE A 55 8.48 2.00 13.52
C PHE A 55 7.67 3.14 14.17
N GLY A 56 6.54 2.83 14.80
CA GLY A 56 5.71 3.79 15.52
C GLY A 56 4.76 4.60 14.63
N LYS A 57 4.58 4.22 13.36
CA LYS A 57 3.60 4.85 12.46
C LYS A 57 2.26 4.13 12.54
N PHE A 58 1.19 4.86 12.88
CA PHE A 58 -0.14 4.28 12.92
C PHE A 58 -0.55 3.78 11.53
N SER A 59 -0.67 2.45 11.41
CA SER A 59 -0.90 1.80 10.11
C SER A 59 -1.91 0.69 10.23
N VAL A 60 -2.79 0.57 9.24
CA VAL A 60 -3.89 -0.40 9.20
C VAL A 60 -3.85 -1.14 7.88
N GLY A 61 -4.04 -2.47 7.92
CA GLY A 61 -4.17 -3.30 6.73
C GLY A 61 -5.61 -3.75 6.55
N LEU A 62 -6.18 -3.44 5.40
CA LEU A 62 -7.53 -3.82 5.00
C LEU A 62 -7.46 -4.94 3.94
N GLU A 63 -8.17 -6.02 4.23
CA GLU A 63 -8.35 -7.15 3.31
C GLU A 63 -9.60 -7.00 2.42
N ASP A 64 -10.41 -5.98 2.72
CA ASP A 64 -11.63 -5.65 2.00
C ASP A 64 -11.63 -4.15 1.67
N VAL A 65 -11.69 -3.84 0.38
CA VAL A 65 -11.75 -2.46 -0.15
C VAL A 65 -13.09 -1.79 0.10
N PHE A 66 -14.13 -2.57 0.42
CA PHE A 66 -15.46 -2.08 0.72
C PHE A 66 -15.65 -1.85 2.22
N TYR A 67 -14.62 -2.09 3.03
CA TYR A 67 -14.68 -1.80 4.46
C TYR A 67 -14.90 -0.30 4.66
N PRO A 68 -16.00 0.11 5.31
CA PRO A 68 -16.27 1.52 5.54
C PRO A 68 -15.24 2.04 6.55
N LEU A 69 -14.24 2.77 6.07
CA LEU A 69 -13.37 3.58 6.90
C LEU A 69 -14.21 4.76 7.45
N ILE A 70 -15.05 4.47 8.44
CA ILE A 70 -15.96 5.45 9.04
C ILE A 70 -15.13 6.58 9.67
N GLU A 71 -15.33 7.80 9.17
CA GLU A 71 -15.04 9.12 9.80
C GLU A 71 -13.67 9.32 10.47
N MET A 72 -12.65 8.56 10.08
CA MET A 72 -11.28 8.74 10.55
C MET A 72 -10.68 9.98 9.88
N THR A 73 -10.98 11.15 10.44
CA THR A 73 -10.48 12.44 9.93
C THR A 73 -9.03 12.63 10.35
N TYR A 74 -8.12 11.92 9.68
CA TYR A 74 -6.69 12.23 9.79
C TYR A 74 -6.35 13.33 8.78
N PRO A 75 -5.63 14.39 9.18
CA PRO A 75 -5.24 15.46 8.27
C PRO A 75 -4.42 14.98 7.07
N LYS A 76 -3.61 13.92 7.24
CA LYS A 76 -2.80 13.33 6.16
C LYS A 76 -2.76 11.80 6.23
N ILE A 77 -3.42 11.17 5.27
CA ILE A 77 -3.46 9.71 5.09
C ILE A 77 -2.64 9.32 3.86
N ALA A 78 -1.75 8.34 4.01
CA ALA A 78 -1.12 7.65 2.88
C ALA A 78 -1.85 6.32 2.64
N VAL A 79 -2.23 6.06 1.38
CA VAL A 79 -2.93 4.82 1.01
C VAL A 79 -2.05 4.02 0.06
N ILE A 80 -1.75 2.78 0.45
CA ILE A 80 -0.92 1.83 -0.30
C ILE A 80 -1.81 0.70 -0.78
N VAL A 81 -1.96 0.63 -2.10
CA VAL A 81 -2.90 -0.26 -2.76
C VAL A 81 -2.13 -1.40 -3.40
N LEU A 82 -2.48 -2.64 -3.04
CA LEU A 82 -1.83 -3.85 -3.54
C LEU A 82 -2.73 -4.55 -4.56
N SER A 83 -2.31 -4.54 -5.82
CA SER A 83 -2.97 -5.25 -6.92
C SER A 83 -1.91 -5.80 -7.89
N VAL A 84 -2.12 -7.02 -8.38
CA VAL A 84 -1.22 -7.67 -9.33
C VAL A 84 -1.41 -7.12 -10.74
N SER A 85 -2.66 -7.00 -11.21
CA SER A 85 -2.95 -6.46 -12.54
C SER A 85 -2.95 -4.93 -12.58
N GLY A 86 -3.14 -4.27 -11.43
CA GLY A 86 -3.40 -2.82 -11.38
C GLY A 86 -4.79 -2.43 -11.89
N GLU A 87 -5.55 -3.37 -12.45
CA GLU A 87 -6.86 -3.16 -13.08
C GLU A 87 -8.01 -3.72 -12.24
N THR A 88 -7.77 -4.04 -10.97
CA THR A 88 -8.80 -4.63 -10.11
C THR A 88 -9.94 -3.65 -9.91
N THR A 89 -11.05 -3.84 -10.63
CA THR A 89 -12.19 -2.90 -10.67
C THR A 89 -12.67 -2.50 -9.27
N GLY A 90 -12.83 -3.46 -8.36
CA GLY A 90 -13.25 -3.16 -6.98
C GLY A 90 -12.30 -2.24 -6.22
N VAL A 91 -10.99 -2.32 -6.48
CA VAL A 91 -9.98 -1.43 -5.88
C VAL A 91 -10.06 -0.04 -6.52
N ILE A 92 -10.16 0.04 -7.84
CA ILE A 92 -10.26 1.31 -8.57
C ILE A 92 -11.52 2.08 -8.17
N GLU A 93 -12.65 1.38 -8.09
CA GLU A 93 -13.93 1.95 -7.67
C GLU A 93 -13.89 2.45 -6.21
N ALA A 94 -13.24 1.69 -5.31
CA ALA A 94 -13.07 2.10 -3.92
C ALA A 94 -12.19 3.36 -3.78
N LEU A 95 -11.15 3.52 -4.61
CA LEU A 95 -10.33 4.74 -4.62
C LEU A 95 -11.05 5.94 -5.24
N ALA A 96 -11.82 5.72 -6.31
CA ALA A 96 -12.57 6.77 -6.99
C ALA A 96 -13.71 7.31 -6.12
N ARG A 97 -14.33 6.42 -5.33
CA ARG A 97 -15.25 6.79 -4.25
C ARG A 97 -14.43 7.21 -3.04
N ARG A 98 -13.82 8.41 -3.14
CA ARG A 98 -13.06 9.11 -2.08
C ARG A 98 -13.16 8.40 -0.72
N ILE A 99 -12.08 7.71 -0.37
CA ILE A 99 -11.67 7.58 1.03
C ILE A 99 -11.67 8.98 1.65
#